data_AF-A0A1J5TW26-F1
#
_entry.id   AF-A0A1J5TW26-F1
#
_cell.length_a   1.000
_cell.length_b   1.000
_cell.length_c   1.000
_cell.angle_alpha   90.00
_cell.angle_beta   90.00
_cell.angle_gamma   90.00
#
_symmetry.space_group_name_H-M   'P 1'
#
loop_
_entity.id
_entity.type
_entity.pdbx_description
1 polymer ?
#
loop_
_entity_poly.entity_id
_entity_poly.type
_entity_poly.pdbx_seq_one_letter_code
_entity_poly.pdbx_strand_id
1 'polypeptide(L)'
;MKDKMNITRRGFLQGAIGLAGAGMTTALAVPALKTLLPPPVTRCNDDDAHETLTYKSESGKWYENMGGSVAKKEDFNLWDVAIVDWAPKDLEQELGACEIQLALAKVPAEPSMNGLGVSVDDGNAYLMAYHTYKCPHLCCKPVFSAEGTSTISGNDYENMFLCPCHLSLFDPLSVIKNVDEQGREVMAAELLEGPAPYGLPVVPIEEKDGGLVGLMTQIEWLKYCGQG
;
A
#
# COMPACT_ATOMS: atom_id res chain seq x y z
N MET A 1 -33.29 -26.92 -46.16
CA MET A 1 -34.59 -26.55 -45.59
C MET A 1 -34.32 -25.57 -44.45
N LYS A 2 -34.69 -24.29 -44.60
CA LYS A 2 -34.63 -23.31 -43.50
C LYS A 2 -35.97 -23.39 -42.77
N ASP A 3 -35.98 -23.89 -41.54
CA ASP A 3 -37.15 -23.82 -40.67
C ASP A 3 -37.52 -22.36 -40.45
N LYS A 4 -38.65 -21.93 -41.01
CA LYS A 4 -39.28 -20.67 -40.64
C LYS A 4 -39.95 -20.88 -39.29
N MET A 5 -39.35 -20.38 -38.22
CA MET A 5 -40.01 -20.33 -36.91
C MET A 5 -41.34 -19.58 -37.04
N ASN A 6 -42.46 -20.31 -36.98
CA ASN A 6 -43.79 -19.71 -36.93
C ASN A 6 -44.05 -19.21 -35.50
N ILE A 7 -43.81 -17.92 -35.27
CA ILE A 7 -44.13 -17.26 -33.99
C ILE A 7 -45.66 -17.19 -33.87
N THR A 8 -46.21 -17.91 -32.91
CA THR A 8 -47.65 -17.83 -32.58
C THR A 8 -47.92 -16.54 -31.81
N ARG A 9 -49.17 -16.03 -31.88
CA ARG A 9 -49.59 -14.87 -31.07
C ARG A 9 -49.31 -15.05 -29.58
N ARG A 10 -49.46 -16.29 -29.08
CA ARG A 10 -49.14 -16.67 -27.70
C ARG A 10 -47.63 -16.64 -27.42
N GLY A 11 -46.81 -17.13 -28.34
CA GLY A 11 -45.35 -17.06 -28.24
C GLY A 11 -44.82 -15.63 -28.26
N PHE A 12 -45.43 -14.76 -29.08
CA PHE A 12 -45.13 -13.32 -29.07
C PHE A 12 -45.47 -12.68 -27.71
N LEU A 13 -46.66 -12.95 -27.16
CA LEU A 13 -47.07 -12.42 -25.85
C LEU A 13 -46.21 -12.95 -24.70
N GLN A 14 -45.84 -14.24 -24.72
CA GLN A 14 -44.94 -14.82 -23.72
C GLN A 14 -43.54 -14.19 -23.79
N GLY A 15 -43.01 -13.97 -25.00
CA GLY A 15 -41.75 -13.25 -25.20
C GLY A 15 -41.81 -11.80 -24.69
N ALA A 16 -42.90 -11.09 -24.98
CA ALA A 16 -43.10 -9.71 -24.53
C ALA A 16 -43.18 -9.60 -23.00
N ILE A 17 -43.93 -10.49 -22.34
CA ILE A 17 -44.03 -10.53 -20.87
C ILE A 17 -42.67 -10.88 -20.23
N GLY A 18 -41.95 -11.85 -20.81
CA GLY A 18 -40.61 -12.21 -20.35
C GLY A 18 -39.62 -11.05 -20.42
N LEU A 19 -39.61 -10.30 -21.53
CA LEU A 19 -38.77 -9.11 -21.70
C LEU A 19 -39.15 -7.99 -20.73
N ALA A 20 -40.45 -7.74 -20.54
CA ALA A 20 -40.92 -6.73 -19.58
C ALA A 20 -40.54 -7.08 -18.14
N GLY A 21 -40.72 -8.34 -17.72
CA GLY A 21 -40.35 -8.81 -16.40
C GLY A 21 -38.85 -8.74 -16.13
N ALA A 22 -38.03 -9.13 -17.11
CA ALA A 22 -36.57 -9.00 -17.01
C ALA A 22 -36.15 -7.53 -16.92
N GLY A 23 -36.71 -6.67 -17.77
CA GLY A 23 -36.43 -5.23 -17.77
C GLY A 23 -36.79 -4.55 -16.44
N MET A 24 -37.95 -4.87 -15.86
CA MET A 24 -38.36 -4.35 -14.54
C MET A 24 -37.44 -4.83 -13.42
N THR A 25 -37.05 -6.11 -13.44
CA THR A 25 -36.14 -6.68 -12.44
C THR A 25 -34.78 -5.97 -12.47
N THR A 26 -34.21 -5.78 -13.65
CA THR A 26 -32.94 -5.07 -13.81
C THR A 26 -33.06 -3.59 -13.41
N ALA A 27 -34.14 -2.92 -13.81
CA ALA A 27 -34.36 -1.51 -13.52
C ALA A 27 -34.53 -1.22 -12.02
N LEU A 28 -34.98 -2.21 -11.22
CA LEU A 28 -35.11 -2.07 -9.77
C LEU A 28 -33.88 -2.56 -9.01
N ALA A 29 -33.31 -3.71 -9.42
CA ALA A 29 -32.19 -4.32 -8.71
C ALA A 29 -30.89 -3.51 -8.87
N VAL A 30 -30.61 -2.98 -10.07
CA VAL A 30 -29.34 -2.26 -10.31
C VAL A 30 -29.25 -0.97 -9.48
N PRO A 31 -30.25 -0.07 -9.44
CA PRO A 31 -30.19 1.11 -8.57
C PRO A 31 -30.13 0.76 -7.09
N ALA A 32 -30.90 -0.25 -6.65
CA ALA A 32 -30.89 -0.70 -5.25
C ALA A 32 -29.54 -1.30 -4.83
N LEU A 33 -28.85 -2.01 -5.72
CA LEU A 33 -27.48 -2.48 -5.47
C LEU A 33 -26.48 -1.32 -5.53
N LYS A 34 -26.69 -0.34 -6.43
CA LYS A 34 -25.85 0.86 -6.50
C LYS A 34 -25.93 1.72 -5.24
N THR A 35 -27.03 1.69 -4.46
CA THR A 35 -27.07 2.40 -3.16
C THR A 35 -26.18 1.75 -2.10
N LEU A 36 -25.74 0.50 -2.29
CA LEU A 36 -24.76 -0.15 -1.42
C LEU A 36 -23.32 0.19 -1.80
N LEU A 37 -23.11 0.71 -3.02
CA LEU A 37 -21.78 1.19 -3.43
C LEU A 37 -21.58 2.57 -2.81
N PRO A 38 -20.45 2.81 -2.12
CA PRO A 38 -20.12 4.16 -1.67
C PRO A 38 -20.04 5.08 -2.91
N PRO A 39 -20.59 6.31 -2.85
CA PRO A 39 -20.47 7.24 -3.96
C PRO A 39 -18.99 7.52 -4.24
N PRO A 40 -18.57 7.67 -5.51
CA PRO A 40 -17.26 8.21 -5.82
C PRO A 40 -17.24 9.64 -5.30
N VAL A 41 -16.51 9.85 -4.21
CA VAL A 41 -16.30 11.15 -3.60
C VAL A 41 -14.82 11.44 -3.76
N THR A 42 -14.48 12.55 -4.44
CA THR A 42 -13.18 13.18 -4.25
C THR A 42 -13.21 13.75 -2.84
N ARG A 43 -12.57 13.04 -1.92
CA ARG A 43 -12.48 13.37 -0.49
C ARG A 43 -11.31 14.29 -0.22
N CYS A 44 -10.28 14.22 -1.07
CA CYS A 44 -9.01 14.87 -0.82
C CYS A 44 -9.01 16.29 -1.36
N ASN A 45 -8.32 17.16 -0.62
CA ASN A 45 -8.10 18.54 -1.03
C ASN A 45 -6.78 18.60 -1.81
N ASP A 46 -6.85 18.98 -3.08
CA ASP A 46 -5.67 19.11 -3.95
C ASP A 46 -4.59 20.05 -3.37
N ASP A 47 -5.01 21.05 -2.58
CA ASP A 47 -4.08 22.01 -1.95
C ASP A 47 -3.23 21.37 -0.82
N ASP A 48 -3.68 20.24 -0.28
CA ASP A 48 -2.97 19.50 0.76
C ASP A 48 -2.02 18.43 0.17
N ALA A 49 -2.01 18.26 -1.16
CA ALA A 49 -1.16 17.27 -1.82
C ALA A 49 0.33 17.67 -1.81
N HIS A 50 1.20 16.72 -1.47
CA HIS A 50 2.65 16.90 -1.47
C HIS A 50 3.40 15.62 -1.85
N GLU A 51 4.46 15.77 -2.65
CA GLU A 51 5.37 14.68 -3.02
C GLU A 51 6.40 14.39 -1.90
N THR A 52 6.71 15.40 -1.07
CA THR A 52 7.69 15.32 0.02
C THR A 52 7.20 14.43 1.14
N LEU A 53 8.13 13.69 1.74
CA LEU A 53 7.88 12.92 2.95
C LEU A 53 7.97 13.86 4.15
N THR A 54 6.89 13.97 4.91
CA THR A 54 6.85 14.82 6.11
C THR A 54 6.72 13.97 7.36
N TYR A 55 7.43 14.30 8.43
CA TYR A 55 7.33 13.53 9.67
C TYR A 55 5.91 13.54 10.23
N LYS A 56 5.43 12.37 10.61
CA LYS A 56 4.20 12.26 11.39
C LYS A 56 4.48 12.66 12.85
N SER A 57 3.62 13.45 13.46
CA SER A 57 3.71 13.71 14.90
C SER A 57 3.43 12.43 15.70
N GLU A 58 4.44 11.89 16.39
CA GLU A 58 4.31 10.70 17.23
C GLU A 58 5.11 10.90 18.54
N SER A 59 4.44 10.76 19.68
CA SER A 59 5.06 11.01 20.98
C SER A 59 6.00 9.89 21.41
N GLY A 60 7.12 10.25 22.04
CA GLY A 60 8.13 9.29 22.50
C GLY A 60 9.03 8.75 21.39
N LYS A 61 8.99 9.34 20.19
CA LYS A 61 9.91 9.03 19.09
C LYS A 61 10.98 10.10 18.97
N TRP A 62 12.15 9.73 18.44
CA TRP A 62 13.28 10.67 18.27
C TRP A 62 12.93 11.88 17.39
N TYR A 63 11.98 11.70 16.47
CA TYR A 63 11.45 12.74 15.56
C TYR A 63 10.19 13.44 16.08
N GLU A 64 9.80 13.28 17.35
CA GLU A 64 8.56 13.86 17.92
C GLU A 64 8.41 15.37 17.63
N ASN A 65 9.51 16.12 17.76
CA ASN A 65 9.52 17.58 17.55
C ASN A 65 9.60 17.99 16.07
N MET A 66 9.63 17.03 15.14
CA MET A 66 9.77 17.27 13.71
C MET A 66 8.44 17.14 12.95
N GLY A 67 7.34 16.87 13.64
CA GLY A 67 6.02 16.68 13.01
C GLY A 67 5.64 17.77 12.01
N GLY A 68 5.23 17.38 10.81
CA GLY A 68 4.89 18.25 9.68
C GLY A 68 6.09 18.84 8.93
N SER A 69 7.33 18.67 9.44
CA SER A 69 8.53 19.09 8.72
C SER A 69 8.97 18.05 7.69
N VAL A 70 9.63 18.51 6.63
CA VAL A 70 10.16 17.65 5.55
C VAL A 70 11.32 16.81 6.07
N ALA A 71 11.25 15.50 5.85
CA ALA A 71 12.31 14.55 6.19
C ALA A 71 13.53 14.74 5.28
N LYS A 72 14.72 14.75 5.88
CA LYS A 72 15.99 14.90 5.18
C LYS A 72 16.90 13.73 5.49
N LYS A 73 17.87 13.50 4.61
CA LYS A 73 18.78 12.36 4.76
C LYS A 73 19.73 12.51 5.95
N GLU A 74 20.06 13.75 6.32
CA GLU A 74 20.95 14.07 7.43
C GLU A 74 20.31 13.85 8.80
N ASP A 75 18.98 13.69 8.86
CA ASP A 75 18.24 13.58 10.12
C ASP A 75 18.41 12.20 10.79
N PHE A 76 18.89 11.19 10.06
CA PHE A 76 18.88 9.79 10.48
C PHE A 76 20.27 9.25 10.84
N ASN A 77 20.36 8.59 12.00
CA ASN A 77 21.45 7.66 12.31
C ASN A 77 21.13 6.26 11.77
N LEU A 78 22.13 5.38 11.73
CA LEU A 78 21.93 3.99 11.31
C LEU A 78 20.88 3.31 12.21
N TRP A 79 19.92 2.64 11.59
CA TRP A 79 18.75 2.02 12.21
C TRP A 79 17.70 2.96 12.80
N ASP A 80 17.85 4.28 12.61
CA ASP A 80 16.75 5.19 12.90
C ASP A 80 15.61 4.94 11.92
N VAL A 81 14.40 4.79 12.46
CA VAL A 81 13.16 4.67 11.71
C VAL A 81 12.19 5.75 12.13
N ALA A 82 11.61 6.44 11.15
CA ALA A 82 10.57 7.42 11.34
C ALA A 82 9.32 7.10 10.54
N ILE A 83 8.16 7.46 11.07
CA ILE A 83 6.91 7.43 10.32
C ILE A 83 6.76 8.77 9.62
N VAL A 84 6.57 8.71 8.30
CA VAL A 84 6.36 9.88 7.46
C VAL A 84 5.01 9.77 6.75
N ASP A 85 4.35 10.90 6.58
CA ASP A 85 3.13 11.06 5.82
C ASP A 85 3.50 11.40 4.36
N TRP A 86 2.76 10.81 3.41
CA TRP A 86 2.96 10.99 1.97
C TRP A 86 1.59 11.09 1.27
N ALA A 87 1.38 12.18 0.54
CA ALA A 87 0.10 12.55 -0.04
C ALA A 87 0.26 13.11 -1.47
N PRO A 88 0.83 12.37 -2.44
CA PRO A 88 0.97 12.87 -3.80
C PRO A 88 -0.41 13.06 -4.44
N LYS A 89 -0.50 13.97 -5.41
CA LYS A 89 -1.77 14.40 -5.99
C LYS A 89 -2.67 13.26 -6.49
N ASP A 90 -2.08 12.25 -7.11
CA ASP A 90 -2.83 11.15 -7.72
C ASP A 90 -3.09 9.98 -6.74
N LEU A 91 -2.73 10.11 -5.45
CA LEU A 91 -2.87 9.04 -4.46
C LEU A 91 -4.32 8.60 -4.26
N GLU A 92 -5.26 9.54 -4.26
CA GLU A 92 -6.69 9.21 -4.10
C GLU A 92 -7.18 8.37 -5.28
N GLN A 93 -6.79 8.74 -6.50
CA GLN A 93 -7.17 8.02 -7.70
C GLN A 93 -6.56 6.61 -7.72
N GLU A 94 -5.29 6.48 -7.29
CA GLU A 94 -4.56 5.22 -7.38
C GLU A 94 -4.87 4.26 -6.23
N LEU A 95 -5.02 4.77 -4.99
CA LEU A 95 -5.15 3.96 -3.78
C LEU A 95 -6.43 4.22 -2.97
N GLY A 96 -7.27 5.18 -3.37
CA GLY A 96 -8.47 5.56 -2.62
C GLY A 96 -8.18 6.25 -1.28
N ALA A 97 -6.98 6.81 -1.10
CA ALA A 97 -6.52 7.46 0.12
C ALA A 97 -5.89 8.83 -0.18
N CYS A 98 -6.15 9.82 0.68
CA CYS A 98 -5.56 11.16 0.55
C CYS A 98 -4.11 11.21 0.98
N GLU A 99 -3.74 10.35 1.93
CA GLU A 99 -2.44 10.31 2.57
C GLU A 99 -2.19 8.89 3.07
N ILE A 100 -0.96 8.42 2.97
CA ILE A 100 -0.52 7.16 3.58
C ILE A 100 0.73 7.38 4.44
N GLN A 101 0.91 6.48 5.41
CA GLN A 101 2.09 6.45 6.28
C GLN A 101 3.15 5.46 5.80
N LEU A 102 4.36 5.93 5.63
CA LEU A 102 5.51 5.09 5.31
C LEU A 102 6.45 5.04 6.51
N ALA A 103 7.20 3.94 6.63
CA ALA A 103 8.34 3.90 7.53
C ALA A 103 9.59 4.23 6.72
N LEU A 104 10.20 5.37 6.99
CA LEU A 104 11.47 5.78 6.45
C LEU A 104 12.57 5.30 7.40
N ALA A 105 13.47 4.44 6.91
CA ALA A 105 14.52 3.81 7.72
C ALA A 105 15.89 3.99 7.07
N LYS A 106 16.89 4.35 7.87
CA LYS A 106 18.29 4.31 7.45
C LYS A 106 18.87 2.94 7.78
N VAL A 107 19.23 2.18 6.77
CA VAL A 107 19.69 0.78 6.90
C VAL A 107 21.04 0.58 6.21
N PRO A 108 21.83 -0.42 6.62
CA PRO A 108 23.01 -0.85 5.86
C PRO A 108 22.72 -1.06 4.38
N ALA A 109 23.69 -0.74 3.54
CA ALA A 109 23.54 -0.85 2.10
C ALA A 109 23.53 -2.31 1.62
N GLU A 110 22.48 -2.68 0.90
CA GLU A 110 22.39 -3.94 0.16
C GLU A 110 22.21 -3.67 -1.34
N PRO A 111 22.79 -4.49 -2.24
CA PRO A 111 22.70 -4.27 -3.69
C PRO A 111 21.26 -4.19 -4.23
N SER A 112 20.31 -4.87 -3.58
CA SER A 112 18.89 -4.89 -3.96
C SER A 112 18.17 -3.56 -3.74
N MET A 113 18.77 -2.63 -2.99
CA MET A 113 18.19 -1.31 -2.69
C MET A 113 18.43 -0.27 -3.78
N ASN A 114 19.31 -0.57 -4.74
CA ASN A 114 19.67 0.35 -5.82
C ASN A 114 18.44 0.71 -6.66
N GLY A 115 18.19 2.02 -6.82
CA GLY A 115 17.02 2.54 -7.54
C GLY A 115 15.70 2.50 -6.75
N LEU A 116 15.72 2.04 -5.50
CA LEU A 116 14.56 2.06 -4.59
C LEU A 116 14.74 3.09 -3.47
N GLY A 117 15.96 3.25 -2.95
CA GLY A 117 16.26 4.20 -1.89
C GLY A 117 17.28 5.25 -2.27
N VAL A 118 17.57 6.15 -1.33
CA VAL A 118 18.63 7.15 -1.44
C VAL A 118 19.88 6.63 -0.74
N SER A 119 20.98 6.54 -1.48
CA SER A 119 22.28 6.15 -0.94
C SER A 119 22.86 7.27 -0.06
N VAL A 120 23.35 6.91 1.13
CA VAL A 120 23.93 7.82 2.13
C VAL A 120 25.24 7.25 2.70
N ASP A 121 25.94 8.05 3.51
CA ASP A 121 27.21 7.67 4.16
C ASP A 121 28.25 7.09 3.18
N ASP A 122 28.47 7.78 2.07
CA ASP A 122 29.39 7.38 0.98
C ASP A 122 29.07 6.00 0.38
N GLY A 123 27.80 5.58 0.43
CA GLY A 123 27.34 4.32 -0.15
C GLY A 123 27.23 3.16 0.83
N ASN A 124 27.55 3.37 2.10
CA ASN A 124 27.51 2.31 3.13
C ASN A 124 26.12 2.09 3.71
N ALA A 125 25.19 3.02 3.49
CA ALA A 125 23.81 2.91 3.95
C ALA A 125 22.84 3.45 2.90
N TYR A 126 21.56 3.08 3.05
CA TYR A 126 20.45 3.60 2.29
C TYR A 126 19.36 4.12 3.20
N LEU A 127 18.72 5.20 2.78
CA LEU A 127 17.38 5.55 3.26
C LEU A 127 16.36 4.84 2.38
N MET A 128 15.48 4.09 3.02
CA MET A 128 14.48 3.23 2.40
C MET A 128 13.11 3.56 2.98
N ALA A 129 12.08 3.60 2.13
CA ALA A 129 10.70 3.74 2.57
C ALA A 129 9.94 2.43 2.41
N TYR A 130 9.35 1.95 3.49
CA TYR A 130 8.55 0.72 3.53
C TYR A 130 7.07 1.06 3.75
N HIS A 131 6.18 0.36 3.05
CA HIS A 131 4.74 0.56 3.17
C HIS A 131 4.18 -0.03 4.47
N THR A 132 4.47 0.63 5.60
CA THR A 132 3.95 0.21 6.91
C THR A 132 2.51 0.64 7.16
N TYR A 133 1.89 1.46 6.30
CA TYR A 133 0.47 1.79 6.45
C TYR A 133 -0.46 0.57 6.44
N LYS A 134 -0.16 -0.48 5.66
CA LYS A 134 -0.93 -1.74 5.66
C LYS A 134 -0.04 -2.96 5.48
N CYS A 135 -0.21 -3.97 6.33
CA CYS A 135 0.42 -5.28 6.16
C CYS A 135 -0.28 -6.07 5.04
N PRO A 136 0.46 -6.79 4.17
CA PRO A 136 -0.10 -7.63 3.11
C PRO A 136 -1.05 -8.75 3.55
N HIS A 137 -1.08 -9.09 4.84
CA HIS A 137 -1.96 -10.14 5.35
C HIS A 137 -3.41 -9.67 5.50
N LEU A 138 -3.65 -8.82 6.52
CA LEU A 138 -4.97 -8.33 6.92
C LEU A 138 -4.89 -6.85 7.32
N CYS A 139 -4.03 -6.10 6.65
CA CYS A 139 -4.06 -4.65 6.59
C CYS A 139 -3.77 -3.90 7.91
N CYS A 140 -3.26 -4.60 8.94
CA CYS A 140 -2.75 -3.94 10.14
C CYS A 140 -1.47 -3.16 9.85
N LYS A 141 -1.17 -2.12 10.64
CA LYS A 141 0.09 -1.35 10.55
C LYS A 141 1.25 -2.13 11.18
N PRO A 142 2.30 -2.54 10.42
CA PRO A 142 3.54 -3.04 11.00
C PRO A 142 4.30 -1.94 11.74
N VAL A 143 5.10 -2.34 12.71
CA VAL A 143 5.90 -1.46 13.57
C VAL A 143 7.35 -1.93 13.56
N PHE A 144 8.29 -1.00 13.51
CA PHE A 144 9.71 -1.32 13.64
C PHE A 144 10.05 -1.72 15.07
N SER A 145 10.82 -2.80 15.23
CA SER A 145 11.35 -3.28 16.50
C SER A 145 12.85 -3.50 16.37
N ALA A 146 13.63 -2.81 17.21
CA ALA A 146 15.08 -2.90 17.20
C ALA A 146 15.58 -4.28 17.65
N GLU A 147 14.85 -4.93 18.55
CA GLU A 147 15.14 -6.27 19.04
C GLU A 147 13.84 -6.95 19.51
N GLY A 148 13.85 -8.27 19.60
CA GLY A 148 12.76 -9.04 20.20
C GLY A 148 12.91 -10.54 19.98
N THR A 149 11.97 -11.31 20.53
CA THR A 149 11.91 -12.76 20.35
C THR A 149 10.60 -13.12 19.66
N SER A 150 10.66 -13.87 18.57
CA SER A 150 9.47 -14.35 17.89
C SER A 150 8.68 -15.29 18.80
N THR A 151 7.37 -15.09 18.88
CA THR A 151 6.47 -16.00 19.58
C THR A 151 6.10 -17.24 18.74
N ILE A 152 6.33 -17.22 17.42
CA ILE A 152 6.04 -18.38 16.55
C ILE A 152 7.24 -19.33 16.52
N SER A 153 8.45 -18.82 16.25
CA SER A 153 9.66 -19.65 16.14
C SER A 153 10.47 -19.77 17.44
N GLY A 154 10.34 -18.80 18.35
CA GLY A 154 11.18 -18.71 19.55
C GLY A 154 12.59 -18.14 19.27
N ASN A 155 12.88 -17.73 18.04
CA ASN A 155 14.16 -17.14 17.67
C ASN A 155 14.19 -15.65 18.01
N ASP A 156 15.35 -15.16 18.44
CA ASP A 156 15.60 -13.73 18.56
C ASP A 156 15.75 -13.09 17.18
N TYR A 157 15.33 -11.83 17.08
CA TYR A 157 15.45 -11.00 15.88
C TYR A 157 15.89 -9.60 16.26
N GLU A 158 16.51 -8.90 15.31
CA GLU A 158 16.97 -7.52 15.45
C GLU A 158 16.57 -6.71 14.23
N ASN A 159 16.21 -5.45 14.44
CA ASN A 159 15.90 -4.45 13.42
C ASN A 159 14.87 -4.91 12.38
N MET A 160 13.73 -5.43 12.85
CA MET A 160 12.68 -5.97 11.99
C MET A 160 11.42 -5.11 11.99
N PHE A 161 10.64 -5.20 10.92
CA PHE A 161 9.24 -4.77 10.97
C PHE A 161 8.37 -5.94 11.45
N LEU A 162 7.67 -5.73 12.57
CA LEU A 162 6.73 -6.69 13.14
C LEU A 162 5.30 -6.20 12.94
N CYS A 163 4.45 -7.01 12.33
CA CYS A 163 3.01 -6.81 12.33
C CYS A 163 2.38 -7.36 13.62
N PRO A 164 1.88 -6.51 14.53
CA PRO A 164 1.46 -6.95 15.87
C PRO A 164 0.20 -7.83 15.86
N CYS A 165 -0.56 -7.84 14.76
CA CYS A 165 -1.84 -8.56 14.69
C CYS A 165 -1.66 -10.08 14.64
N HIS A 166 -0.77 -10.57 13.77
CA HIS A 166 -0.53 -12.00 13.57
C HIS A 166 0.96 -12.32 13.41
N LEU A 167 1.82 -11.43 13.91
CA LEU A 167 3.25 -11.62 14.09
C LEU A 167 4.02 -11.88 12.77
N SER A 168 3.57 -11.27 11.67
CA SER A 168 4.37 -11.28 10.44
C SER A 168 5.63 -10.44 10.62
N LEU A 169 6.79 -11.04 10.38
CA LEU A 169 8.11 -10.45 10.58
C LEU A 169 8.76 -10.19 9.22
N PHE A 170 9.15 -8.95 8.96
CA PHE A 170 9.74 -8.52 7.70
C PHE A 170 11.15 -7.95 7.91
N ASP A 171 12.09 -8.40 7.08
CA ASP A 171 13.48 -7.96 7.11
C ASP A 171 13.69 -6.75 6.19
N PRO A 172 14.01 -5.55 6.74
CA PRO A 172 14.28 -4.38 5.93
C PRO A 172 15.58 -4.50 5.09
N LEU A 173 16.54 -5.35 5.46
CA LEU A 173 17.76 -5.53 4.65
C LEU A 173 17.52 -6.42 3.43
N SER A 174 16.73 -7.48 3.62
CA SER A 174 16.42 -8.41 2.55
C SER A 174 15.29 -7.87 1.66
N VAL A 175 15.63 -6.93 0.78
CA VAL A 175 14.70 -6.45 -0.26
C VAL A 175 14.76 -7.40 -1.45
N ILE A 176 13.66 -8.10 -1.71
CA ILE A 176 13.58 -9.15 -2.73
C ILE A 176 12.51 -8.85 -3.77
N LYS A 177 12.66 -9.45 -4.95
CA LYS A 177 11.58 -9.56 -5.91
C LYS A 177 10.61 -10.63 -5.44
N ASN A 178 9.36 -10.24 -5.22
CA ASN A 178 8.29 -11.10 -4.72
C ASN A 178 7.10 -11.09 -5.68
N VAL A 179 6.09 -11.91 -5.39
CA VAL A 179 4.82 -11.96 -6.14
C VAL A 179 3.67 -11.71 -5.17
N ASP A 180 2.85 -10.70 -5.44
CA ASP A 180 1.73 -10.34 -4.57
C ASP A 180 0.52 -11.29 -4.73
N GLU A 181 -0.55 -11.05 -3.98
CA GLU A 181 -1.75 -11.92 -4.04
C GLU A 181 -2.48 -11.89 -5.40
N GLN A 182 -2.15 -10.93 -6.27
CA GLN A 182 -2.72 -10.76 -7.61
C GLN A 182 -1.80 -11.31 -8.70
N GLY A 183 -0.63 -11.85 -8.34
CA GLY A 183 0.34 -12.40 -9.28
C GLY A 183 1.27 -11.35 -9.91
N ARG A 184 1.32 -10.13 -9.36
CA ARG A 184 2.18 -9.05 -9.85
C ARG A 184 3.55 -9.11 -9.18
N GLU A 185 4.59 -8.75 -9.93
CA GLU A 185 5.93 -8.62 -9.38
C GLU A 185 6.01 -7.34 -8.52
N VAL A 186 6.53 -7.49 -7.29
CA VAL A 186 6.68 -6.40 -6.32
C VAL A 186 8.06 -6.48 -5.67
N MET A 187 8.70 -5.33 -5.45
CA MET A 187 9.89 -5.28 -4.58
C MET A 187 9.43 -5.08 -3.14
N ALA A 188 9.87 -5.96 -2.26
CA ALA A 188 9.39 -6.00 -0.88
C ALA A 188 10.49 -6.43 0.10
N ALA A 189 10.44 -5.90 1.31
CA ALA A 189 11.17 -6.44 2.45
C ALA A 189 10.69 -7.87 2.72
N GLU A 190 11.62 -8.82 2.72
CA GLU A 190 11.33 -10.26 2.80
C GLU A 190 10.52 -10.60 4.03
N LEU A 191 9.50 -11.44 3.84
CA LEU A 191 8.78 -12.06 4.93
C LEU A 191 9.61 -13.22 5.48
N LEU A 192 10.09 -13.11 6.70
CA LEU A 192 10.82 -14.18 7.38
C LEU A 192 9.89 -15.15 8.11
N GLU A 193 8.77 -14.63 8.63
CA GLU A 193 7.88 -15.40 9.50
C GLU A 193 6.45 -14.85 9.51
N GLY A 194 5.48 -15.72 9.81
CA GLY A 194 4.08 -15.36 10.00
C GLY A 194 3.22 -15.54 8.76
N PRO A 195 1.91 -15.17 8.84
CA PRO A 195 0.92 -15.57 7.84
C PRO A 195 0.76 -14.62 6.66
N ALA A 196 1.60 -13.58 6.52
CA ALA A 196 1.51 -12.70 5.36
C ALA A 196 1.80 -13.51 4.08
N PRO A 197 1.11 -13.22 2.97
CA PRO A 197 1.30 -13.98 1.74
C PRO A 197 2.63 -13.65 1.03
N TYR A 198 3.19 -12.47 1.28
CA TYR A 198 4.46 -11.99 0.72
C TYR A 198 5.06 -10.90 1.62
N GLY A 199 6.21 -10.36 1.20
CA GLY A 199 6.97 -9.32 1.91
C GLY A 199 6.28 -7.95 1.98
N LEU A 200 6.81 -7.03 2.79
CA LEU A 200 6.30 -5.67 2.92
C LEU A 200 6.74 -4.79 1.75
N PRO A 201 5.83 -4.23 0.92
CA PRO A 201 6.22 -3.44 -0.24
C PRO A 201 7.11 -2.25 0.08
N VAL A 202 8.07 -1.99 -0.79
CA VAL A 202 8.93 -0.80 -0.73
C VAL A 202 8.32 0.31 -1.58
N VAL A 203 8.40 1.55 -1.11
CA VAL A 203 8.05 2.74 -1.90
C VAL A 203 9.36 3.37 -2.39
N PRO A 204 9.58 3.49 -3.72
CA PRO A 204 10.79 4.14 -4.20
C PRO A 204 10.83 5.61 -3.76
N ILE A 205 12.01 6.08 -3.34
CA ILE A 205 12.22 7.46 -2.91
C ILE A 205 13.43 8.09 -3.61
N GLU A 206 13.44 9.41 -3.71
CA GLU A 206 14.58 10.19 -4.16
C GLU A 206 14.79 11.43 -3.30
N GLU A 207 15.95 12.06 -3.44
CA GLU A 207 16.24 13.36 -2.85
C GLU A 207 15.95 14.47 -3.87
N LYS A 208 15.13 15.44 -3.47
CA LYS A 208 14.75 16.59 -4.30
C LYS A 208 14.71 17.85 -3.43
N ASP A 209 15.40 18.89 -3.88
CA ASP A 209 15.45 20.19 -3.21
C ASP A 209 15.86 20.13 -1.71
N GLY A 210 16.70 19.14 -1.36
CA GLY A 210 17.19 18.92 0.02
C GLY A 210 16.19 18.23 0.96
N GLY A 211 15.10 17.68 0.42
CA GLY A 211 14.17 16.81 1.14
C GLY A 211 14.00 15.46 0.44
N LEU A 212 13.41 14.51 1.14
CA LEU A 212 13.06 13.20 0.58
C LEU A 212 11.65 13.25 0.00
N VAL A 213 11.47 12.68 -1.19
CA VAL A 213 10.17 12.57 -1.86
C VAL A 213 9.87 11.11 -2.17
N GLY A 214 8.60 10.73 -2.06
CA GLY A 214 8.12 9.42 -2.51
C GLY A 214 7.77 9.44 -4.00
N LEU A 215 8.06 8.34 -4.70
CA LEU A 215 7.82 8.20 -6.13
C LEU A 215 6.58 7.36 -6.43
N MET A 216 5.75 7.84 -7.34
CA MET A 216 4.55 7.13 -7.83
C MET A 216 4.87 6.06 -8.89
N THR A 217 6.15 5.87 -9.25
CA THR A 217 6.57 4.98 -10.35
C THR A 217 6.18 3.52 -10.15
N GLN A 218 5.99 3.10 -8.91
CA GLN A 218 5.62 1.73 -8.52
C GLN A 218 4.38 1.68 -7.62
N ILE A 219 3.47 2.66 -7.78
CA ILE A 219 2.27 2.79 -6.94
C ILE A 219 1.38 1.53 -6.96
N GLU A 220 1.43 0.77 -8.06
CA GLU A 220 0.72 -0.50 -8.24
C GLU A 220 1.04 -1.52 -7.14
N TRP A 221 2.27 -1.52 -6.62
CA TRP A 221 2.69 -2.42 -5.53
C TRP A 221 1.91 -2.20 -4.23
N LEU A 222 1.28 -1.03 -4.08
CA LEU A 222 0.52 -0.66 -2.90
C LEU A 222 -0.98 -0.93 -3.07
N LYS A 223 -1.42 -1.44 -4.23
CA LYS A 223 -2.83 -1.78 -4.50
C LYS A 223 -3.20 -3.14 -3.94
N TYR A 224 -3.25 -3.24 -2.63
CA TYR A 224 -3.78 -4.37 -1.87
C TYR A 224 -4.62 -3.82 -0.71
N CYS A 225 -5.28 -4.69 0.05
CA CYS A 225 -6.01 -4.25 1.25
C CYS A 225 -7.08 -3.16 0.98
N GLY A 226 -7.76 -3.27 -0.16
CA GLY A 226 -8.78 -2.31 -0.62
C GLY A 226 -8.21 -0.96 -1.07
N GLN A 227 -6.89 -0.88 -1.30
CA GLN A 227 -6.27 0.21 -2.05
C GLN A 227 -6.31 -0.15 -3.54
N GLY A 228 -6.78 0.78 -4.38
CA GLY A 228 -7.00 0.56 -5.81
C GLY A 228 -8.43 0.17 -6.14
#